data_AF-A0A2V6U3G3-F1
#
_entry.id   AF-A0A2V6U3G3-F1
#
_cell.length_a   1.000
_cell.length_b   1.000
_cell.length_c   1.000
_cell.angle_alpha   90.00
_cell.angle_beta   90.00
_cell.angle_gamma   90.00
#
_symmetry.space_group_name_H-M   'P 1'
#
loop_
_entity.id
_entity.type
_entity.pdbx_description
1 polymer ?
#
loop_
_entity_poly.entity_id
_entity_poly.type
_entity_poly.pdbx_seq_one_letter_code
_entity_poly.pdbx_strand_id
1 'polypeptide(L)'
;MGKPKTFSLHWGSGVIEEEAQIETPYHRPTVQLLRFTRGQAAGDYEIRLCHYDLKGRFQRSPLILDAADVPRLGRALQRTPKLRRLLARLVR
;
A
#
# COMPACT_ATOMS: atom_id res chain seq x y z
N MET A 1 -7.72 18.45 7.93
CA MET A 1 -6.76 17.70 7.08
C MET A 1 -5.93 16.80 8.00
N GLY A 2 -6.01 15.47 7.86
CA GLY A 2 -5.27 14.55 8.72
C GLY A 2 -3.76 14.64 8.49
N LYS A 3 -2.95 14.28 9.48
CA LYS A 3 -1.49 14.17 9.30
C LYS A 3 -1.19 13.07 8.26
N PRO A 4 -0.25 13.32 7.31
CA PRO A 4 0.14 12.31 6.34
C PRO A 4 0.75 11.10 7.06
N LYS A 5 0.35 9.89 6.64
CA LYS A 5 0.96 8.66 7.16
C LYS A 5 2.40 8.56 6.65
N THR A 6 3.33 8.21 7.53
CA THR A 6 4.76 8.11 7.20
C THR A 6 5.24 6.67 7.25
N PHE A 7 6.41 6.42 6.66
CA PHE A 7 7.11 5.15 6.77
C PHE A 7 8.62 5.40 6.96
N SER A 8 9.31 4.40 7.49
CA SER A 8 10.77 4.39 7.62
C SER A 8 11.28 2.99 7.30
N LEU A 9 12.24 2.91 6.39
CA LEU A 9 12.94 1.71 5.94
C LEU A 9 14.45 1.97 6.05
N HIS A 10 15.25 0.91 6.02
CA HIS A 10 16.70 1.07 6.24
C HIS A 10 17.40 1.87 5.13
N TRP A 11 16.79 1.95 3.93
CA TRP A 11 17.32 2.73 2.80
C TRP A 11 16.66 4.11 2.62
N GLY A 12 15.66 4.45 3.43
CA GLY A 12 15.02 5.77 3.36
C GLY A 12 13.69 5.87 4.09
N SER A 13 13.14 7.08 4.13
CA SER A 13 11.86 7.38 4.78
C SER A 13 11.04 8.35 3.95
N GLY A 14 9.74 8.41 4.23
CA GLY A 14 8.84 9.22 3.42
C GLY A 14 7.40 9.18 3.87
N VAL A 15 6.52 9.42 2.91
CA VAL A 15 5.07 9.46 3.12
C VAL A 15 4.38 8.38 2.29
N ILE A 16 3.30 7.84 2.84
CA ILE A 16 2.34 7.04 2.06
C ILE A 16 1.49 8.04 1.29
N GLU A 17 1.76 8.19 0.00
CA GLU A 17 1.11 9.19 -0.85
C GLU A 17 -0.31 8.75 -1.24
N GLU A 18 -0.48 7.48 -1.58
CA GLU A 18 -1.78 6.86 -1.87
C GLU A 18 -1.86 5.50 -1.19
N GLU A 19 -3.06 5.10 -0.78
CA GLU A 19 -3.31 3.81 -0.15
C GLU A 19 -4.69 3.29 -0.54
N ALA A 20 -4.77 2.00 -0.88
CA ALA A 20 -6.02 1.29 -1.01
C ALA A 20 -6.06 0.16 0.02
N GLN A 21 -7.17 0.07 0.76
CA GLN A 21 -7.38 -0.95 1.77
C GLN A 21 -8.78 -1.55 1.62
N ILE A 22 -8.89 -2.86 1.84
CA ILE A 22 -10.16 -3.54 2.05
C ILE A 22 -10.12 -4.26 3.41
N GLU A 23 -11.29 -4.62 3.92
CA GLU A 23 -11.42 -5.49 5.09
C GLU A 23 -11.95 -6.86 4.67
N THR A 24 -11.35 -7.90 5.23
CA THR A 24 -11.71 -9.32 5.08
C THR A 24 -12.00 -9.89 6.48
N PRO A 25 -12.50 -11.14 6.59
CA PRO A 25 -12.65 -11.79 7.90
C PRO A 25 -11.36 -11.98 8.70
N TYR A 26 -10.19 -11.93 8.05
CA TYR A 26 -8.91 -12.30 8.68
C TYR A 26 -8.00 -11.10 8.92
N HIS A 27 -7.95 -10.17 7.96
CA HIS A 27 -7.02 -9.04 7.98
C HIS A 27 -7.50 -7.94 7.03
N ARG A 28 -6.72 -6.87 6.95
CA ARG A 28 -6.94 -5.71 6.07
C ARG A 28 -5.87 -5.66 4.97
N PRO A 29 -6.08 -6.34 3.82
CA PRO A 29 -5.22 -6.20 2.65
C PRO A 29 -5.04 -4.74 2.27
N THR A 30 -3.79 -4.33 2.08
CA THR A 30 -3.45 -2.93 1.83
C THR A 30 -2.35 -2.81 0.77
N VAL A 31 -2.54 -1.91 -0.19
CA VAL A 31 -1.52 -1.50 -1.15
C VAL A 31 -1.22 -0.02 -0.96
N GLN A 32 0.06 0.31 -0.76
CA GLN A 32 0.52 1.66 -0.50
C GLN A 32 1.50 2.11 -1.57
N LEU A 33 1.35 3.36 -2.01
CA LEU A 33 2.35 4.08 -2.78
C LEU A 33 3.24 4.87 -1.82
N LEU A 34 4.50 4.45 -1.74
CA LEU A 34 5.53 5.09 -0.92
C LEU A 34 6.22 6.16 -1.74
N ARG A 35 6.24 7.41 -1.26
CA ARG A 35 7.06 8.49 -1.81
C ARG A 35 8.20 8.78 -0.85
N PHE A 36 9.42 8.47 -1.25
CA PHE A 36 10.60 8.69 -0.43
C PHE A 36 11.00 10.16 -0.43
N THR A 37 11.23 10.73 0.76
CA THR A 37 11.63 12.13 0.92
C THR A 37 13.00 12.30 1.56
N ARG A 38 13.58 11.22 2.13
CA ARG A 38 14.90 11.20 2.77
C ARG A 38 15.56 9.84 2.58
N GLY A 39 16.89 9.82 2.67
CA GLY A 39 17.71 8.61 2.54
C GLY A 39 18.21 8.37 1.12
N GLN A 40 18.72 7.18 0.85
CA GLN A 40 19.35 6.83 -0.43
C GLN A 40 18.33 6.79 -1.57
N ALA A 41 17.09 6.36 -1.29
CA ALA A 41 16.01 6.33 -2.27
C ALA A 41 15.20 7.66 -2.35
N ALA A 42 15.73 8.78 -1.84
CA ALA A 42 15.00 10.05 -1.88
C ALA A 42 14.66 10.46 -3.32
N GLY A 43 13.38 10.74 -3.58
CA GLY A 43 12.87 11.03 -4.94
C GLY A 43 12.14 9.85 -5.59
N ASP A 44 12.35 8.63 -5.09
CA ASP A 44 11.76 7.43 -5.66
C ASP A 44 10.33 7.17 -5.20
N TYR A 45 9.63 6.37 -6.01
CA TYR A 45 8.34 5.78 -5.70
C TYR A 45 8.45 4.26 -5.61
N GLU A 46 7.92 3.68 -4.54
CA GLU A 46 7.83 2.22 -4.38
C GLU A 46 6.41 1.79 -4.04
N ILE A 47 6.06 0.54 -4.39
CA ILE A 47 4.77 -0.06 -4.07
C ILE A 47 4.96 -1.05 -2.93
N ARG A 48 4.26 -0.82 -1.82
CA ARG A 48 4.24 -1.77 -0.69
C ARG A 48 2.93 -2.56 -0.68
N LEU A 49 3.07 -3.88 -0.77
CA LEU A 49 2.00 -4.86 -0.56
C LEU A 49 2.08 -5.35 0.88
N CYS A 50 1.08 -5.01 1.71
CA CYS A 50 1.09 -5.33 3.13
C CYS A 50 -0.30 -5.60 3.68
N HIS A 51 -0.39 -5.95 4.96
CA HIS A 51 -1.67 -6.03 5.65
C HIS A 51 -1.57 -5.56 7.09
N TYR A 52 -2.74 -5.22 7.61
CA TYR A 52 -2.96 -4.95 9.02
C TYR A 52 -3.89 -6.02 9.58
N ASP A 53 -3.77 -6.36 10.86
CA ASP A 53 -4.81 -7.14 11.51
C ASP A 53 -6.10 -6.32 11.66
N LEU A 54 -7.18 -6.97 12.10
CA LEU A 54 -8.48 -6.30 12.32
C LEU A 54 -8.41 -5.21 13.42
N LYS A 55 -7.38 -5.25 14.28
CA LYS A 55 -7.09 -4.23 15.30
C LYS A 55 -6.26 -3.07 14.76
N GLY A 56 -5.90 -3.07 13.47
CA GLY A 56 -5.13 -2.02 12.81
C GLY A 56 -3.62 -2.08 13.04
N ARG A 57 -3.07 -3.22 13.50
CA ARG A 57 -1.63 -3.39 13.69
C ARG A 57 -0.98 -3.91 12.41
N PHE A 58 0.08 -3.23 11.97
CA PHE A 58 0.86 -3.63 10.79
C PHE A 58 1.49 -5.01 11.00
N GLN A 59 1.36 -5.88 10.01
CA GLN A 59 1.88 -7.24 10.06
C GLN A 59 3.12 -7.37 9.17
N ARG A 60 4.11 -8.15 9.63
CA ARG A 60 5.38 -8.37 8.92
C ARG A 60 5.37 -9.60 8.00
N SER A 61 4.31 -10.41 8.07
CA SER A 61 4.13 -11.51 7.13
C SER A 61 3.72 -11.00 5.75
N PRO A 62 3.91 -11.81 4.69
CA PRO A 62 3.45 -11.46 3.36
C PRO A 62 1.95 -11.14 3.35
N LEU A 63 1.54 -10.28 2.41
CA LEU A 63 0.15 -10.14 2.06
C LEU A 63 -0.31 -11.41 1.34
N ILE A 64 -1.30 -12.11 1.90
CA ILE A 64 -2.00 -13.22 1.27
C ILE A 64 -3.41 -12.74 0.96
N LEU A 65 -3.80 -12.75 -0.32
CA LEU A 65 -5.10 -12.27 -0.79
C LEU A 65 -5.88 -13.42 -1.39
N ASP A 66 -7.14 -13.59 -0.97
CA ASP A 66 -8.06 -14.53 -1.59
C ASP A 66 -8.40 -14.05 -3.02
N ALA A 67 -8.46 -14.98 -3.98
CA ALA A 67 -8.88 -14.71 -5.34
C ALA A 67 -10.25 -14.01 -5.40
N ALA A 68 -11.18 -14.36 -4.50
CA ALA A 68 -12.50 -13.74 -4.40
C ALA A 68 -12.44 -12.25 -3.99
N ASP A 69 -11.38 -11.82 -3.31
CA ASP A 69 -11.19 -10.44 -2.85
C ASP A 69 -10.44 -9.56 -3.87
N VAL A 70 -9.81 -10.15 -4.89
CA VAL A 70 -9.09 -9.41 -5.94
C VAL A 70 -9.96 -8.32 -6.59
N PRO A 71 -11.23 -8.57 -7.01
CA PRO A 71 -12.07 -7.53 -7.58
C PRO A 71 -12.39 -6.40 -6.59
N ARG A 72 -12.52 -6.71 -5.29
CA ARG A 72 -12.78 -5.72 -4.24
C ARG A 72 -11.57 -4.81 -4.06
N LEU A 73 -10.36 -5.37 -4.01
CA LEU A 73 -9.13 -4.59 -3.95
C LEU A 73 -8.93 -3.76 -5.22
N GLY A 74 -9.24 -4.33 -6.40
CA GLY A 74 -9.21 -3.62 -7.69
C GLY A 74 -10.14 -2.40 -7.71
N ARG A 75 -11.34 -2.50 -7.11
CA ARG A 75 -12.24 -1.34 -6.95
C ARG A 75 -11.69 -0.31 -5.98
N ALA A 76 -11.09 -0.72 -4.86
CA ALA A 76 -10.46 0.20 -3.91
C ALA A 76 -9.34 1.03 -4.57
N LEU A 77 -8.55 0.39 -5.43
CA LEU A 77 -7.48 1.03 -6.22
C LEU A 77 -7.99 2.08 -7.23
N GLN A 78 -9.28 2.13 -7.56
CA GLN A 78 -9.81 3.19 -8.43
C GLN A 78 -9.70 4.58 -7.79
N ARG A 79 -9.62 4.64 -6.45
CA ARG A 79 -9.45 5.88 -5.68
C ARG A 79 -7.97 6.31 -5.54
N THR A 80 -7.04 5.55 -6.10
CA THR A 80 -5.59 5.78 -6.03
C THR A 80 -5.01 5.90 -7.45
N PRO A 81 -5.23 7.03 -8.15
CA PRO A 81 -4.94 7.13 -9.58
C PRO A 81 -3.45 6.95 -9.92
N LYS A 82 -2.51 7.42 -9.07
CA LYS A 82 -1.07 7.22 -9.31
C LYS A 82 -0.68 5.76 -9.10
N LEU A 83 -1.10 5.18 -7.98
CA LEU A 83 -0.84 3.79 -7.62
C LEU A 83 -1.42 2.83 -8.66
N ARG A 84 -2.68 3.03 -9.07
CA ARG A 84 -3.36 2.23 -10.09
C ARG A 84 -2.62 2.26 -11.42
N ARG A 85 -2.11 3.42 -11.83
CA ARG A 85 -1.35 3.58 -13.08
C ARG A 85 -0.05 2.77 -13.05
N LEU A 86 0.65 2.75 -11.91
CA LEU A 86 1.87 1.96 -11.73
C LEU A 86 1.55 0.45 -11.75
N LEU A 87 0.55 0.01 -10.98
CA LEU A 87 0.14 -1.40 -10.92
C LEU A 87 -0.34 -1.95 -12.25
N ALA A 88 -1.04 -1.15 -13.06
CA ALA A 88 -1.53 -1.56 -14.38
C ALA A 88 -0.39 -2.01 -15.34
N ARG A 89 0.86 -1.67 -15.04
CA ARG A 89 2.03 -2.10 -15.81
C ARG A 89 2.55 -3.49 -15.43
N LEU A 90 2.13 -4.06 -14.29
CA LEU A 90 2.61 -5.36 -13.80
C LEU A 90 1.91 -6.55 -14.46
N VAL A 91 0.66 -6.37 -14.88
CA VAL A 91 -0.22 -7.43 -15.43
C VAL A 91 -0.54 -7.19 -16.89
N ARG A 92 0.37 -6.48 -17.57
CA ARG A 92 0.17 -6.00 -18.93
C ARG A 92 0.33 -7.12 -19.95
#